data_AF-W6Z2T2-F1
#
_entry.id   AF-W6Z2T2-F1
#
_cell.length_a   1.000
_cell.length_b   1.000
_cell.length_c   1.000
_cell.angle_alpha   90.00
_cell.angle_beta   90.00
_cell.angle_gamma   90.00
#
_symmetry.space_group_name_H-M   'P 1'
#
loop_
_entity.id
_entity.type
_entity.pdbx_description
1 polymer ?
#
loop_
_entity_poly.entity_id
_entity_poly.type
_entity_poly.pdbx_seq_one_letter_code
_entity_poly.pdbx_strand_id
1 'polypeptide(L)'
;MDSPPQQFTPDAFSRTEIQDMLDDAQIDAEYLYTNIPCLRDQLQQLLWEAIEECNSRDVDPMVVLHRTLFNERTILDAYNKHRLGNAVTPFNAQVVDPENAVEYIPEENIPEVLGWFPLRAAVAKHDIDIQAEPIYQVVQTTEAKESHTTEGSSSETLSLPNHTPQKPSTSESATTWTPSTSSAALNYNKLRDAPSPWLPFPTGNLTMAEVTAFLPQSIKSFDIITRFISNGALAMTLASMINHYRAMPTGPIENNTIYRMMKGQMNLRAKSDPVYKDWTVTKHADIKKPASFNPYSVSVTGFHTPENAMASPQSPQTILFRDLAKGVKIMPSGPDALDLTRCVQYCLEHENEDWHYPTDFAALVQNLGGPAAVCYEHCDAEAIDRHSVGLKLTKVRRAPVGRGRGQERGRGRGGRARKVKSRKAAVVEESEDEEEELESTSTSASSSPSLSSEDGDGDVDAEGETDEDADIIAANTPTKRKNAPLSSSSLPSPKRSRKIATRKAARKAVESESEDGGDDDAYVGPKTKTKRKTAVATRSSGRTKRFEGSYRVE
;
A
#
# COMPACT_ATOMS: atom_id res chain seq x y z
N MET A 1 24.36 -45.57 20.44
CA MET A 1 23.10 -45.55 21.22
C MET A 1 22.31 -44.39 20.67
N ASP A 2 21.39 -44.69 19.76
CA ASP A 2 20.56 -43.67 19.13
C ASP A 2 19.58 -43.16 20.18
N SER A 3 19.65 -41.86 20.48
CA SER A 3 18.68 -41.20 21.34
C SER A 3 17.30 -41.43 20.73
N PRO A 4 16.30 -41.90 21.50
CA PRO A 4 14.96 -42.08 20.99
C PRO A 4 14.45 -40.76 20.39
N PRO A 5 13.74 -40.79 19.26
CA PRO A 5 13.19 -39.58 18.65
C PRO A 5 12.37 -38.84 19.71
N GLN A 6 12.71 -37.58 19.94
CA GLN A 6 12.01 -36.75 20.92
C GLN A 6 10.52 -36.76 20.57
N GLN A 7 9.73 -37.47 21.37
CA GLN A 7 8.29 -37.45 21.23
C GLN A 7 7.81 -36.05 21.59
N PHE A 8 7.12 -35.45 20.64
CA PHE A 8 6.52 -34.13 20.73
C PHE A 8 5.71 -34.00 22.03
N THR A 9 6.10 -33.10 22.93
CA THR A 9 5.29 -32.81 24.12
C THR A 9 4.17 -31.84 23.72
N PRO A 10 2.88 -32.17 23.95
CA PRO A 10 1.72 -31.42 23.44
C PRO A 10 1.56 -29.95 23.90
N ASP A 11 2.41 -29.45 24.80
CA ASP A 11 2.28 -28.10 25.40
C ASP A 11 3.16 -27.02 24.72
N ALA A 12 3.68 -27.28 23.51
CA ALA A 12 4.78 -26.47 22.96
C ALA A 12 4.40 -25.05 22.52
N PHE A 13 3.17 -24.81 22.08
CA PHE A 13 2.78 -23.51 21.51
C PHE A 13 1.49 -22.94 22.07
N SER A 14 1.54 -21.65 22.34
CA SER A 14 0.34 -20.86 22.57
C SER A 14 -0.46 -20.70 21.27
N ARG A 15 -1.77 -20.48 21.40
CA ARG A 15 -2.65 -20.16 20.28
C ARG A 15 -2.13 -18.97 19.46
N THR A 16 -1.57 -17.96 20.14
CA THR A 16 -1.02 -16.77 19.48
C THR A 16 0.17 -17.12 18.62
N GLU A 17 1.11 -17.94 19.11
CA GLU A 17 2.27 -18.36 18.30
C GLU A 17 1.84 -19.15 17.06
N ILE A 18 0.84 -20.04 17.19
CA ILE A 18 0.31 -20.78 16.04
C ILE A 18 -0.36 -19.84 15.04
N GLN A 19 -1.08 -18.84 15.52
CA GLN A 19 -1.68 -17.83 14.65
C GLN A 19 -0.60 -17.00 13.93
N ASP A 20 0.45 -16.58 14.64
CA ASP A 20 1.57 -15.84 14.05
C ASP A 20 2.28 -16.70 12.97
N MET A 21 2.47 -18.00 13.19
CA MET A 21 3.03 -18.91 12.18
C MET A 21 2.13 -19.04 10.94
N LEU A 22 0.81 -19.07 11.12
CA LEU A 22 -0.15 -19.15 10.01
C LEU A 22 -0.19 -17.83 9.21
N ASP A 23 -0.13 -16.68 9.88
CA ASP A 23 -0.07 -15.36 9.24
C ASP A 23 1.24 -15.18 8.45
N ASP A 24 2.38 -15.56 9.03
CA ASP A 24 3.69 -15.55 8.35
C ASP A 24 3.67 -16.45 7.10
N ALA A 25 3.16 -17.68 7.25
CA ALA A 25 3.04 -18.62 6.14
C ALA A 25 2.12 -18.09 5.03
N GLN A 26 1.06 -17.35 5.39
CA GLN A 26 0.16 -16.73 4.43
C GLN A 26 0.89 -15.67 3.60
N ILE A 27 1.69 -14.81 4.23
CA ILE A 27 2.48 -13.80 3.53
C ILE A 27 3.52 -14.46 2.63
N ASP A 28 4.23 -15.48 3.13
CA ASP A 28 5.26 -16.19 2.39
C ASP A 28 4.67 -16.93 1.18
N ALA A 29 3.50 -17.55 1.31
CA ALA A 29 2.80 -18.21 0.20
C ALA A 29 2.39 -17.23 -0.91
N GLU A 30 1.97 -16.01 -0.56
CA GLU A 30 1.65 -14.97 -1.55
C GLU A 30 2.89 -14.61 -2.37
N TYR A 31 4.02 -14.42 -1.70
CA TYR A 31 5.28 -14.04 -2.34
C TYR A 31 5.88 -15.18 -3.18
N LEU A 32 6.08 -16.37 -2.59
CA LEU A 32 6.74 -17.51 -3.24
C LEU A 32 6.03 -17.96 -4.51
N TYR A 33 4.70 -17.90 -4.51
CA TYR A 33 3.87 -18.42 -5.60
C TYR A 33 3.22 -17.32 -6.45
N THR A 34 3.78 -16.12 -6.46
CA THR A 34 3.28 -14.98 -7.28
C THR A 34 3.09 -15.38 -8.75
N ASN A 35 4.00 -16.21 -9.29
CA ASN A 35 3.99 -16.63 -10.69
C ASN A 35 3.12 -17.88 -10.96
N ILE A 36 2.53 -18.49 -9.93
CA ILE A 36 1.70 -19.70 -10.03
C ILE A 36 0.36 -19.44 -9.34
N PRO A 37 -0.57 -18.69 -9.97
CA PRO A 37 -1.77 -18.20 -9.31
C PRO A 37 -2.65 -19.31 -8.74
N CYS A 38 -2.82 -20.43 -9.44
CA CYS A 38 -3.66 -21.53 -8.97
C CYS A 38 -3.14 -22.18 -7.68
N LEU A 39 -1.82 -22.34 -7.55
CA LEU A 39 -1.19 -22.89 -6.35
C LEU A 39 -1.25 -21.88 -5.20
N ARG A 40 -0.90 -20.63 -5.49
CA ARG A 40 -0.99 -19.52 -4.53
C ARG A 40 -2.39 -19.44 -3.93
N ASP A 41 -3.42 -19.40 -4.77
CA ASP A 41 -4.80 -19.18 -4.34
C ASP A 41 -5.29 -20.35 -3.46
N GLN A 42 -4.92 -21.60 -3.77
CA GLN A 42 -5.25 -22.75 -2.91
C GLN A 42 -4.52 -22.72 -1.56
N LEU A 43 -3.24 -22.36 -1.53
CA LEU A 43 -2.50 -22.23 -0.27
C LEU A 43 -3.02 -21.06 0.57
N GLN A 44 -3.36 -19.93 -0.07
CA GLN A 44 -3.99 -18.79 0.60
C GLN A 44 -5.33 -19.17 1.25
N GLN A 45 -6.17 -19.90 0.52
CA GLN A 45 -7.46 -20.38 1.04
C GLN A 45 -7.26 -21.32 2.24
N LEU A 46 -6.35 -22.29 2.12
CA LEU A 46 -6.02 -23.22 3.22
C LEU A 46 -5.57 -22.48 4.48
N LEU A 47 -4.65 -21.53 4.34
CA LEU A 47 -4.08 -20.77 5.47
C LEU A 47 -5.11 -19.84 6.09
N TRP A 48 -5.94 -19.18 5.27
CA TRP A 48 -7.02 -18.33 5.75
C TRP A 48 -8.06 -19.12 6.56
N GLU A 49 -8.51 -20.29 6.06
CA GLU A 49 -9.42 -21.17 6.80
C GLU A 49 -8.80 -21.66 8.12
N ALA A 50 -7.50 -21.98 8.13
CA ALA A 50 -6.78 -22.36 9.33
C ALA A 50 -6.71 -21.23 10.36
N ILE A 51 -6.52 -19.98 9.93
CA ILE A 51 -6.53 -18.80 10.80
C ILE A 51 -7.94 -18.60 11.40
N GLU A 52 -9.00 -18.71 10.60
CA GLU A 52 -10.38 -18.60 11.10
C GLU A 52 -10.71 -19.70 12.13
N GLU A 53 -10.29 -20.94 11.88
CA GLU A 53 -10.50 -22.05 12.81
C GLU A 53 -9.64 -21.91 14.07
N CYS A 54 -8.38 -21.48 13.94
CA CYS A 54 -7.49 -21.19 15.07
C CYS A 54 -8.05 -20.07 15.97
N ASN A 55 -8.86 -19.15 15.43
CA ASN A 55 -9.55 -18.12 16.20
C ASN A 55 -10.79 -18.65 16.97
N SER A 56 -11.29 -19.84 16.63
CA SER A 56 -12.46 -20.44 17.27
C SER A 56 -12.11 -21.04 18.63
N ARG A 57 -12.79 -20.60 19.70
CA ARG A 57 -12.45 -20.95 21.09
C ARG A 57 -12.53 -22.44 21.42
N ASP A 58 -13.32 -23.19 20.66
CA ASP A 58 -13.63 -24.59 20.93
C ASP A 58 -12.69 -25.57 20.20
N VAL A 59 -11.74 -25.07 19.40
CA VAL A 59 -10.79 -25.88 18.64
C VAL A 59 -9.40 -25.80 19.26
N ASP A 60 -8.72 -26.93 19.37
CA ASP A 60 -7.31 -27.00 19.78
C ASP A 60 -6.41 -26.48 18.65
N PRO A 61 -5.65 -25.39 18.86
CA PRO A 61 -4.84 -24.80 17.80
C PRO A 61 -3.73 -25.74 17.33
N MET A 62 -3.25 -26.67 18.16
CA MET A 62 -2.26 -27.67 17.72
C MET A 62 -2.85 -28.64 16.69
N VAL A 63 -4.11 -29.03 16.87
CA VAL A 63 -4.82 -29.89 15.90
C VAL A 63 -4.99 -29.15 14.56
N VAL A 64 -5.29 -27.85 14.61
CA VAL A 64 -5.36 -27.00 13.41
C VAL A 64 -4.00 -26.98 12.72
N LEU A 65 -2.91 -26.66 13.44
CA LEU A 65 -1.57 -26.59 12.87
C LEU A 65 -1.15 -27.89 12.17
N HIS A 66 -1.30 -29.04 12.84
CA HIS A 66 -0.95 -30.34 12.26
C HIS A 66 -1.76 -30.66 11.00
N ARG A 67 -3.07 -30.40 11.03
CA ARG A 67 -3.93 -30.63 9.87
C ARG A 67 -3.56 -29.71 8.70
N THR A 68 -3.24 -28.45 8.98
CA THR A 68 -2.86 -27.49 7.95
C THR A 68 -1.50 -27.83 7.33
N LEU A 69 -0.51 -28.26 8.12
CA LEU A 69 0.78 -28.76 7.59
C LEU A 69 0.60 -29.97 6.66
N PHE A 70 -0.26 -30.90 7.04
CA PHE A 70 -0.58 -32.06 6.21
C PHE A 70 -1.27 -31.64 4.89
N ASN A 71 -2.22 -30.71 4.96
CA ASN A 71 -2.93 -30.20 3.80
C ASN A 71 -2.02 -29.39 2.87
N GLU A 72 -1.13 -28.54 3.40
CA GLU A 72 -0.13 -27.79 2.62
C GLU A 72 0.69 -28.76 1.76
N ARG A 73 1.21 -29.81 2.40
CA ARG A 73 1.99 -30.84 1.72
C ARG A 73 1.17 -31.57 0.64
N THR A 74 -0.08 -31.90 0.95
CA THR A 74 -0.99 -32.55 0.00
C THR A 74 -1.26 -31.68 -1.22
N ILE A 75 -1.43 -30.36 -1.02
CA ILE A 75 -1.60 -29.40 -2.12
C ILE A 75 -0.35 -29.33 -2.99
N LEU A 76 0.84 -29.24 -2.39
CA LEU A 76 2.11 -29.19 -3.13
C LEU A 76 2.39 -30.50 -3.89
N ASP A 77 2.10 -31.65 -3.28
CA ASP A 77 2.21 -32.96 -3.93
C ASP A 77 1.21 -33.10 -5.10
N ALA A 78 -0.04 -32.67 -4.92
CA ALA A 78 -1.06 -32.65 -5.97
C ALA A 78 -0.69 -31.68 -7.11
N TYR A 79 -0.05 -30.55 -6.79
CA TYR A 79 0.49 -29.64 -7.79
C TYR A 79 1.59 -30.31 -8.61
N ASN A 80 2.56 -30.97 -7.96
CA ASN A 80 3.64 -31.68 -8.63
C ASN A 80 3.17 -32.90 -9.44
N LYS A 81 2.06 -33.53 -9.07
CA LYS A 81 1.49 -34.68 -9.80
C LYS A 81 0.62 -34.26 -10.99
N HIS A 82 -0.25 -33.27 -10.81
CA HIS A 82 -1.31 -32.97 -11.77
C HIS A 82 -1.75 -31.49 -11.78
N ARG A 83 -0.90 -30.56 -11.32
CA ARG A 83 -1.18 -29.11 -11.30
C ARG A 83 -2.57 -28.80 -10.71
N LEU A 84 -2.90 -29.46 -9.59
CA LEU A 84 -4.18 -29.31 -8.89
C LEU A 84 -5.43 -29.69 -9.72
N GLY A 85 -5.25 -30.50 -10.76
CA GLY A 85 -6.31 -30.99 -11.64
C GLY A 85 -6.30 -30.32 -13.01
N ASN A 86 -5.49 -29.28 -13.18
CA ASN A 86 -5.40 -28.49 -14.40
C ASN A 86 -4.38 -29.03 -15.41
N ALA A 87 -3.54 -29.99 -15.01
CA ALA A 87 -2.54 -30.55 -15.92
C ALA A 87 -3.22 -31.31 -17.06
N VAL A 88 -2.91 -30.95 -18.30
CA VAL A 88 -3.32 -31.74 -19.47
C VAL A 88 -2.43 -32.96 -19.57
N THR A 89 -3.02 -34.12 -19.30
CA THR A 89 -2.44 -35.44 -19.54
C THR A 89 -3.18 -36.11 -20.68
N PRO A 90 -2.58 -37.11 -21.36
CA PRO A 90 -3.27 -37.88 -22.39
C PRO A 90 -4.60 -38.51 -21.92
N PHE A 91 -4.79 -38.67 -20.62
CA PHE A 91 -5.97 -39.32 -20.03
C PHE A 91 -7.10 -38.36 -19.65
N ASN A 92 -6.84 -37.06 -19.46
CA ASN A 92 -7.84 -36.07 -19.04
C ASN A 92 -8.01 -34.91 -20.03
N ALA A 93 -7.38 -34.96 -21.21
CA ALA A 93 -7.43 -33.91 -22.22
C ALA A 93 -8.85 -33.49 -22.67
N GLN A 94 -9.86 -34.34 -22.49
CA GLN A 94 -11.26 -34.02 -22.83
C GLN A 94 -12.08 -33.43 -21.67
N VAL A 95 -11.57 -33.50 -20.44
CA VAL A 95 -12.31 -33.12 -19.21
C VAL A 95 -11.84 -31.77 -18.66
N VAL A 96 -10.58 -31.41 -18.93
CA VAL A 96 -10.03 -30.12 -18.47
C VAL A 96 -10.58 -29.01 -19.37
N ASP A 97 -11.10 -27.96 -18.73
CA ASP A 97 -11.52 -26.74 -19.40
C ASP A 97 -10.33 -26.16 -20.18
N PRO A 98 -10.44 -26.00 -21.51
CA PRO A 98 -9.32 -25.54 -22.34
C PRO A 98 -8.78 -24.16 -21.90
N GLU A 99 -9.57 -23.33 -21.23
CA GLU A 99 -9.11 -22.03 -20.71
C GLU A 99 -8.21 -22.17 -19.48
N ASN A 100 -8.33 -23.26 -18.73
CA ASN A 100 -7.60 -23.54 -17.50
C ASN A 100 -6.56 -24.66 -17.65
N ALA A 101 -6.39 -25.18 -18.86
CA ALA A 101 -5.44 -26.22 -19.21
C ALA A 101 -3.99 -25.75 -19.02
N VAL A 102 -3.25 -26.42 -18.15
CA VAL A 102 -1.82 -26.17 -17.92
C VAL A 102 -1.01 -27.34 -18.44
N GLU A 103 0.00 -27.08 -19.26
CA GLU A 103 0.92 -28.11 -19.70
C GLU A 103 1.78 -28.58 -18.52
N TYR A 104 2.00 -29.89 -18.40
CA TYR A 104 2.85 -30.43 -17.34
C TYR A 104 4.33 -30.26 -17.70
N ILE A 105 5.00 -29.29 -17.07
CA ILE A 105 6.43 -29.03 -17.23
C ILE A 105 7.17 -29.53 -15.97
N PRO A 106 7.96 -30.63 -16.03
CA PRO A 106 8.65 -31.19 -14.87
C PRO A 106 9.56 -30.20 -14.12
N GLU A 107 10.15 -29.23 -14.83
CA GLU A 107 11.05 -28.20 -14.30
C GLU A 107 10.33 -27.21 -13.38
N GLU A 108 9.00 -27.10 -13.49
CA GLU A 108 8.16 -26.27 -12.62
C GLU A 108 7.70 -27.01 -11.35
N ASN A 109 8.16 -28.23 -11.13
CA ASN A 109 7.86 -28.95 -9.89
C ASN A 109 8.50 -28.24 -8.70
N ILE A 110 7.71 -28.10 -7.63
CA ILE A 110 8.19 -27.50 -6.39
C ILE A 110 9.23 -28.44 -5.77
N PRO A 111 10.45 -27.97 -5.45
CA PRO A 111 11.48 -28.82 -4.88
C PRO A 111 11.18 -29.16 -3.41
N GLU A 112 11.59 -30.35 -2.95
CA GLU A 112 11.50 -30.76 -1.53
C GLU A 112 12.58 -30.04 -0.69
N VAL A 113 12.49 -28.71 -0.61
CA VAL A 113 13.38 -27.85 0.16
C VAL A 113 12.51 -26.99 1.08
N LEU A 114 12.90 -26.89 2.36
CA LEU A 114 12.11 -26.23 3.41
C LEU A 114 11.58 -24.83 3.00
N GLY A 115 12.40 -24.03 2.31
CA GLY A 115 12.01 -22.68 1.87
C GLY A 115 10.84 -22.61 0.87
N TRP A 116 10.39 -23.76 0.34
CA TRP A 116 9.22 -23.86 -0.54
C TRP A 116 7.95 -24.34 0.19
N PHE A 117 8.02 -24.57 1.51
CA PHE A 117 6.86 -24.97 2.31
C PHE A 117 6.58 -23.84 3.30
N PRO A 118 5.76 -22.82 2.94
CA PRO A 118 5.55 -21.63 3.77
C PRO A 118 5.29 -21.93 5.25
N LEU A 119 4.35 -22.84 5.54
CA LEU A 119 3.98 -23.18 6.91
C LEU A 119 5.03 -24.05 7.58
N ARG A 120 5.57 -25.07 6.89
CA ARG A 120 6.66 -25.88 7.45
C ARG A 120 7.90 -25.03 7.77
N ALA A 121 8.24 -24.07 6.92
CA ALA A 121 9.33 -23.12 7.14
C ALA A 121 9.06 -22.21 8.34
N ALA A 122 7.83 -21.71 8.48
CA ALA A 122 7.42 -20.92 9.64
C ALA A 122 7.54 -21.72 10.94
N VAL A 123 7.07 -22.97 10.97
CA VAL A 123 7.18 -23.87 12.14
C VAL A 123 8.63 -24.21 12.46
N ALA A 124 9.47 -24.43 11.46
CA ALA A 124 10.89 -24.74 11.65
C ALA A 124 11.68 -23.59 12.30
N LYS A 125 11.23 -22.33 12.19
CA LYS A 125 11.81 -21.18 12.93
C LYS A 125 11.70 -21.34 14.46
N HIS A 126 10.83 -22.23 14.93
CA HIS A 126 10.62 -22.55 16.34
C HIS A 126 11.34 -23.83 16.78
N ASP A 127 12.40 -24.23 16.06
CA ASP A 127 13.22 -25.42 16.32
C ASP A 127 12.42 -26.75 16.28
N ILE A 128 11.35 -26.78 15.49
CA ILE A 128 10.53 -27.96 15.29
C ILE A 128 10.73 -28.50 13.87
N ASP A 129 11.41 -29.63 13.78
CA ASP A 129 11.48 -30.39 12.54
C ASP A 129 10.34 -31.40 12.46
N ILE A 130 9.48 -31.21 11.46
CA ILE A 130 8.38 -32.12 11.17
C ILE A 130 8.84 -33.05 10.06
N GLN A 131 9.02 -34.32 10.42
CA GLN A 131 9.29 -35.37 9.45
C GLN A 131 8.00 -35.73 8.69
N ALA A 132 8.05 -35.60 7.37
CA ALA A 132 6.95 -35.93 6.47
C ALA A 132 7.50 -36.64 5.22
N GLU A 133 6.69 -37.50 4.60
CA GLU A 133 7.08 -38.27 3.41
C GLU A 133 7.29 -37.35 2.20
N PRO A 134 8.42 -37.40 1.47
CA PRO A 134 8.75 -36.48 0.37
C PRO A 134 7.60 -36.30 -0.63
N ILE A 135 7.34 -35.06 -1.08
CA ILE A 135 6.37 -34.81 -2.16
C ILE A 135 6.88 -35.42 -3.46
N TYR A 136 5.97 -35.66 -4.40
CA TYR A 136 6.32 -36.20 -5.72
C TYR A 136 7.40 -35.36 -6.42
N GLN A 137 8.45 -36.05 -6.86
CA GLN A 137 9.54 -35.53 -7.69
C GLN A 137 9.72 -36.47 -8.88
N VAL A 138 9.86 -35.90 -10.08
CA VAL A 138 10.21 -36.70 -11.28
C VAL A 138 11.70 -37.00 -11.21
N VAL A 139 12.11 -38.25 -11.48
CA VAL A 139 13.51 -38.70 -11.30
C VAL A 139 14.52 -37.81 -12.06
N GLN A 140 14.12 -37.20 -13.17
CA GLN A 140 14.99 -36.32 -13.98
C GLN A 140 15.32 -34.96 -13.33
N THR A 141 14.55 -34.46 -12.36
CA THR A 141 14.89 -33.18 -11.68
C THR A 141 16.04 -33.32 -10.69
N THR A 142 16.46 -34.54 -10.31
CA THR A 142 17.56 -34.74 -9.36
C THR A 142 18.95 -34.70 -10.01
N GLU A 143 19.09 -35.10 -11.28
CA GLU A 143 20.39 -35.20 -11.93
C GLU A 143 20.93 -33.87 -12.48
N ALA A 144 20.07 -32.88 -12.73
CA ALA A 144 20.48 -31.60 -13.34
C ALA A 144 21.22 -30.63 -12.39
N LYS A 145 21.33 -30.94 -11.09
CA LYS A 145 21.99 -30.07 -10.10
C LYS A 145 23.16 -30.71 -9.32
N GLU A 146 23.39 -32.01 -9.43
CA GLU A 146 24.52 -32.67 -8.76
C GLU A 146 25.88 -32.46 -9.47
N SER A 147 25.91 -31.87 -10.66
CA SER A 147 27.17 -31.56 -11.37
C SER A 147 27.92 -30.33 -10.86
N HIS A 148 27.43 -29.63 -9.82
CA HIS A 148 28.09 -28.46 -9.26
C HIS A 148 28.50 -28.55 -7.78
N THR A 149 28.46 -29.73 -7.14
CA THR A 149 28.94 -29.87 -5.75
C THR A 149 29.49 -31.26 -5.44
N THR A 150 30.63 -31.60 -6.05
CA THR A 150 31.48 -32.71 -5.60
C THR A 150 32.88 -32.19 -5.27
N GLU A 151 32.98 -31.45 -4.16
CA GLU A 151 34.17 -31.53 -3.29
C GLU A 151 33.69 -31.96 -1.90
N GLY A 152 34.32 -33.04 -1.43
CA GLY A 152 33.76 -33.96 -0.44
C GLY A 152 33.48 -33.36 0.93
N SER A 153 32.33 -33.76 1.48
CA SER A 153 32.07 -33.72 2.92
C SER A 153 31.82 -35.15 3.38
N SER A 154 32.92 -35.84 3.70
CA SER A 154 32.90 -37.05 4.52
C SER A 154 32.61 -36.65 5.96
N SER A 155 31.70 -37.38 6.60
CA SER A 155 31.39 -37.28 8.02
C SER A 155 32.64 -37.47 8.89
N GLU A 156 33.19 -36.39 9.42
CA GLU A 156 34.15 -36.42 10.53
C GLU A 156 33.62 -35.61 11.72
N THR A 157 33.47 -36.32 12.83
CA THR A 157 33.14 -35.79 14.14
C THR A 157 34.33 -34.95 14.66
N LEU A 158 34.25 -33.63 14.52
CA LEU A 158 35.30 -32.72 15.00
C LEU A 158 35.18 -32.47 16.51
N SER A 159 36.21 -32.94 17.21
CA SER A 159 36.51 -32.59 18.60
C SER A 159 37.04 -31.14 18.65
N LEU A 160 36.43 -30.31 19.49
CA LEU A 160 36.89 -28.94 19.77
C LEU A 160 38.24 -28.94 20.51
N PRO A 161 39.27 -28.22 20.03
CA PRO A 161 40.39 -27.81 20.87
C PRO A 161 40.10 -26.49 21.58
N ASN A 162 40.23 -26.51 22.90
CA ASN A 162 40.25 -25.34 23.77
C ASN A 162 41.37 -24.37 23.34
N HIS A 163 40.99 -23.19 22.83
CA HIS A 163 41.91 -22.06 22.67
C HIS A 163 41.43 -20.87 23.51
N THR A 164 42.20 -20.60 24.57
CA THR A 164 42.11 -19.40 25.41
C THR A 164 42.47 -18.16 24.58
N PRO A 165 41.68 -17.07 24.57
CA PRO A 165 42.00 -15.90 23.76
C PRO A 165 43.12 -15.07 24.40
N GLN A 166 44.23 -14.90 23.69
CA GLN A 166 45.19 -13.83 23.97
C GLN A 166 44.68 -12.50 23.42
N LYS A 167 44.83 -11.47 24.25
CA LYS A 167 44.44 -10.08 24.04
C LYS A 167 45.52 -9.34 23.22
N PRO A 168 45.21 -8.78 22.04
CA PRO A 168 46.07 -7.78 21.43
C PRO A 168 45.69 -6.37 21.91
N SER A 169 46.73 -5.59 22.12
CA SER A 169 46.76 -4.22 22.59
C SER A 169 46.38 -3.21 21.50
N THR A 170 45.47 -2.31 21.86
CA THR A 170 45.54 -0.85 21.64
C THR A 170 45.86 -0.32 20.22
N SER A 171 44.82 0.04 19.46
CA SER A 171 44.86 1.20 18.54
C SER A 171 43.44 1.69 18.21
N GLU A 172 43.18 2.95 18.60
CA GLU A 172 42.25 3.94 18.05
C GLU A 172 40.90 3.47 17.48
N SER A 173 39.89 3.52 18.35
CA SER A 173 38.49 3.29 18.05
C SER A 173 37.87 4.44 17.25
N ALA A 174 37.63 4.20 15.96
CA ALA A 174 36.59 4.89 15.21
C ALA A 174 35.22 4.44 15.75
N THR A 175 34.46 5.37 16.32
CA THR A 175 33.12 5.13 16.87
C THR A 175 32.15 4.80 15.72
N THR A 176 32.11 3.54 15.30
CA THR A 176 31.04 3.01 14.46
C THR A 176 29.75 3.05 15.26
N TRP A 177 28.91 4.06 14.99
CA TRP A 177 27.54 4.11 15.48
C TRP A 177 26.80 2.87 15.00
N THR A 178 26.55 1.91 15.90
CA THR A 178 25.55 0.85 15.68
C THR A 178 24.19 1.42 16.08
N PRO A 179 23.31 1.80 15.13
CA PRO A 179 21.99 2.32 15.48
C PRO A 179 21.20 1.24 16.23
N SER A 180 20.63 1.63 17.37
CA SER A 180 19.77 0.80 18.21
C SER A 180 18.62 0.20 17.39
N THR A 181 18.67 -1.12 17.19
CA THR A 181 17.76 -1.96 16.41
C THR A 181 16.48 -2.27 17.19
N SER A 182 15.75 -1.26 17.65
CA SER A 182 14.36 -1.52 18.05
C SER A 182 13.53 -1.84 16.80
N SER A 183 13.00 -3.06 16.69
CA SER A 183 12.22 -3.55 15.54
C SER A 183 11.09 -2.61 15.11
N ALA A 184 10.50 -1.88 16.08
CA ALA A 184 9.47 -0.88 15.81
C ALA A 184 9.96 0.30 14.96
N ALA A 185 11.22 0.74 15.09
CA ALA A 185 11.76 1.86 14.32
C ALA A 185 12.03 1.47 12.85
N LEU A 186 12.39 0.21 12.60
CA LEU A 186 12.63 -0.30 11.24
C LEU A 186 11.35 -0.27 10.39
N ASN A 187 10.19 -0.52 10.99
CA ASN A 187 8.91 -0.51 10.28
C ASN A 187 8.44 0.89 9.84
N TYR A 188 8.95 1.96 10.45
CA TYR A 188 8.50 3.34 10.14
C TYR A 188 9.29 4.01 9.01
N ASN A 189 10.45 3.48 8.63
CA ASN A 189 11.32 4.10 7.62
C ASN A 189 11.54 3.20 6.40
N LYS A 190 10.43 2.68 5.84
CA LYS A 190 10.49 1.78 4.68
C LYS A 190 11.10 2.46 3.43
N LEU A 191 11.08 3.79 3.35
CA LEU A 191 11.63 4.62 2.26
C LEU A 191 13.00 5.24 2.60
N ARG A 192 13.82 4.58 3.41
CA ARG A 192 15.12 5.11 3.87
C ARG A 192 16.14 5.36 2.77
N ASP A 193 16.02 4.65 1.65
CA ASP A 193 16.89 4.72 0.48
C ASP A 193 16.38 5.72 -0.57
N ALA A 194 15.17 6.23 -0.38
CA ALA A 194 14.58 7.23 -1.25
C ALA A 194 15.12 8.63 -0.93
N PRO A 195 15.13 9.54 -1.92
CA PRO A 195 15.55 10.91 -1.70
C PRO A 195 14.77 11.61 -0.58
N SER A 196 15.45 12.58 0.02
CA SER A 196 14.91 13.41 1.10
C SER A 196 13.56 14.03 0.71
N PRO A 197 12.60 14.12 1.65
CA PRO A 197 11.34 14.81 1.40
C PRO A 197 11.51 16.32 1.17
N TRP A 198 12.66 16.89 1.53
CA TRP A 198 12.99 18.31 1.35
C TRP A 198 13.75 18.58 0.06
N LEU A 199 13.91 17.58 -0.81
CA LEU A 199 14.44 17.77 -2.14
C LEU A 199 13.44 18.60 -2.97
N PRO A 200 13.84 19.75 -3.55
CA PRO A 200 12.92 20.60 -4.29
C PRO A 200 12.42 19.95 -5.59
N PHE A 201 11.31 20.46 -6.12
CA PHE A 201 10.84 20.10 -7.46
C PHE A 201 11.48 21.00 -8.52
N PRO A 202 11.74 20.49 -9.73
CA PRO A 202 12.23 21.29 -10.83
C PRO A 202 11.09 22.10 -11.46
N THR A 203 11.46 23.02 -12.34
CA THR A 203 10.53 23.57 -13.32
C THR A 203 10.37 22.56 -14.45
N GLY A 204 9.19 21.95 -14.58
CA GLY A 204 8.94 20.91 -15.57
C GLY A 204 7.69 20.08 -15.34
N ASN A 205 7.63 18.96 -16.06
CA ASN A 205 6.55 17.99 -16.03
C ASN A 205 7.07 16.68 -15.44
N LEU A 206 6.35 16.12 -14.46
CA LEU A 206 6.64 14.81 -13.87
C LEU A 206 5.35 13.99 -13.80
N THR A 207 5.38 12.76 -14.30
CA THR A 207 4.24 11.84 -14.16
C THR A 207 4.08 11.42 -12.69
N MET A 208 2.88 10.93 -12.33
CA MET A 208 2.66 10.35 -11.01
C MET A 208 3.60 9.16 -10.75
N ALA A 209 3.86 8.34 -11.76
CA ALA A 209 4.77 7.20 -11.69
C ALA A 209 6.21 7.64 -11.41
N GLU A 210 6.73 8.65 -12.12
CA GLU A 210 8.05 9.23 -11.87
C GLU A 210 8.20 9.74 -10.45
N VAL A 211 7.18 10.44 -9.94
CA VAL A 211 7.16 10.92 -8.55
C VAL A 211 7.20 9.73 -7.57
N THR A 212 6.43 8.67 -7.79
CA THR A 212 6.43 7.50 -6.89
C THR A 212 7.70 6.64 -6.99
N ALA A 213 8.35 6.59 -8.15
CA ALA A 213 9.57 5.83 -8.38
C ALA A 213 10.80 6.55 -7.80
N PHE A 214 11.00 7.81 -8.18
CA PHE A 214 12.21 8.56 -7.87
C PHE A 214 12.08 9.43 -6.61
N LEU A 215 10.88 9.92 -6.30
CA LEU A 215 10.64 10.91 -5.24
C LEU A 215 9.50 10.48 -4.30
N PRO A 216 9.42 9.23 -3.82
CA PRO A 216 8.25 8.73 -3.08
C PRO A 216 7.99 9.49 -1.78
N GLN A 217 9.02 10.08 -1.17
CA GLN A 217 8.85 10.89 0.04
C GLN A 217 8.20 12.26 -0.22
N SER A 218 8.15 12.69 -1.48
CA SER A 218 7.56 13.96 -1.89
C SER A 218 6.04 13.98 -1.77
N ILE A 219 5.39 12.82 -1.55
CA ILE A 219 3.96 12.73 -1.16
C ILE A 219 3.67 13.39 0.19
N LYS A 220 4.72 13.80 0.93
CA LYS A 220 4.56 14.67 2.08
C LYS A 220 4.22 16.10 1.65
N SER A 221 4.55 16.57 0.45
CA SER A 221 4.22 17.93 -0.04
C SER A 221 2.70 18.13 -0.18
N PHE A 222 2.17 19.26 0.30
CA PHE A 222 0.75 19.55 0.17
C PHE A 222 0.31 19.76 -1.29
N ASP A 223 1.21 20.23 -2.17
CA ASP A 223 0.93 20.41 -3.60
C ASP A 223 0.77 19.06 -4.29
N ILE A 224 1.67 18.11 -4.02
CA ILE A 224 1.55 16.72 -4.50
C ILE A 224 0.28 16.06 -3.97
N ILE A 225 0.01 16.18 -2.66
CA ILE A 225 -1.20 15.63 -2.04
C ILE A 225 -2.45 16.20 -2.74
N THR A 226 -2.49 17.51 -2.98
CA THR A 226 -3.62 18.17 -3.62
C THR A 226 -3.79 17.69 -5.05
N ARG A 227 -2.71 17.67 -5.85
CA ARG A 227 -2.72 17.18 -7.23
C ARG A 227 -3.24 15.74 -7.31
N PHE A 228 -2.60 14.81 -6.60
CA PHE A 228 -2.93 13.39 -6.70
C PHE A 228 -4.34 13.08 -6.19
N ILE A 229 -4.73 13.57 -5.01
CA ILE A 229 -6.07 13.28 -4.46
C ILE A 229 -7.16 13.97 -5.29
N SER A 230 -6.92 15.16 -5.84
CA SER A 230 -7.89 15.82 -6.74
C SER A 230 -8.11 15.05 -8.05
N ASN A 231 -7.14 14.26 -8.48
CA ASN A 231 -7.23 13.35 -9.63
C ASN A 231 -7.70 11.94 -9.26
N GLY A 232 -8.10 11.70 -8.01
CA GLY A 232 -8.72 10.44 -7.57
C GLY A 232 -7.76 9.46 -6.89
N ALA A 233 -6.50 9.83 -6.65
CA ALA A 233 -5.56 8.93 -6.00
C ALA A 233 -5.99 8.64 -4.56
N LEU A 234 -5.90 7.36 -4.19
CA LEU A 234 -6.07 6.89 -2.83
C LEU A 234 -4.72 6.54 -2.21
N ALA A 235 -4.67 6.46 -0.88
CA ALA A 235 -3.48 5.98 -0.19
C ALA A 235 -3.07 4.56 -0.64
N MET A 236 -4.04 3.73 -1.05
CA MET A 236 -3.77 2.40 -1.60
C MET A 236 -3.14 2.43 -2.99
N THR A 237 -3.61 3.32 -3.87
CA THR A 237 -3.03 3.50 -5.20
C THR A 237 -1.58 3.94 -5.08
N LEU A 238 -1.31 4.92 -4.22
CA LEU A 238 0.06 5.40 -3.95
C LEU A 238 0.96 4.31 -3.35
N ALA A 239 0.44 3.51 -2.40
CA ALA A 239 1.19 2.40 -1.84
C ALA A 239 1.52 1.34 -2.90
N SER A 240 0.53 0.99 -3.74
CA SER A 240 0.68 0.07 -4.87
C SER A 240 1.76 0.54 -5.83
N MET A 241 1.68 1.80 -6.30
CA MET A 241 2.67 2.37 -7.21
C MET A 241 4.08 2.40 -6.62
N ILE A 242 4.23 2.81 -5.35
CA ILE A 242 5.55 2.83 -4.69
C ILE A 242 6.12 1.40 -4.58
N ASN A 243 5.31 0.40 -4.20
CA ASN A 243 5.75 -1.00 -4.13
C ASN A 243 6.02 -1.62 -5.51
N HIS A 244 5.35 -1.13 -6.55
CA HIS A 244 5.60 -1.53 -7.93
C HIS A 244 6.98 -1.04 -8.38
N TYR A 245 7.22 0.27 -8.24
CA TYR A 245 8.43 0.92 -8.76
C TYR A 245 9.66 0.82 -7.87
N ARG A 246 9.53 0.56 -6.56
CA ARG A 246 10.66 0.56 -5.62
C ARG A 246 10.86 -0.77 -4.91
N ALA A 247 12.13 -1.08 -4.65
CA ALA A 247 12.52 -2.19 -3.83
C ALA A 247 12.44 -1.75 -2.36
N MET A 248 11.71 -2.51 -1.55
CA MET A 248 11.44 -2.15 -0.16
C MET A 248 12.10 -3.18 0.77
N PRO A 249 13.36 -2.98 1.21
CA PRO A 249 14.11 -4.00 1.96
C PRO A 249 13.52 -4.34 3.33
N THR A 250 12.54 -3.56 3.79
CA THR A 250 11.82 -3.75 5.08
C THR A 250 10.36 -4.14 4.86
N GLY A 251 10.07 -4.73 3.70
CA GLY A 251 8.72 -5.11 3.28
C GLY A 251 7.95 -3.97 2.61
N PRO A 252 6.81 -4.29 1.97
CA PRO A 252 6.03 -3.32 1.20
C PRO A 252 5.52 -2.15 2.07
N ILE A 253 5.40 -0.96 1.49
CA ILE A 253 4.75 0.17 2.14
C ILE A 253 3.25 -0.07 2.21
N GLU A 254 2.68 0.13 3.39
CA GLU A 254 1.26 -0.05 3.65
C GLU A 254 0.47 1.26 3.46
N ASN A 255 -0.82 1.12 3.15
CA ASN A 255 -1.76 2.24 2.98
C ASN A 255 -1.77 3.19 4.19
N ASN A 256 -1.67 2.65 5.41
CA ASN A 256 -1.65 3.43 6.64
C ASN A 256 -0.37 4.28 6.76
N THR A 257 0.77 3.78 6.26
CA THR A 257 2.03 4.52 6.23
C THR A 257 1.93 5.70 5.28
N ILE A 258 1.40 5.49 4.08
CA ILE A 258 1.13 6.58 3.11
C ILE A 258 0.19 7.64 3.70
N TYR A 259 -0.91 7.21 4.33
CA TYR A 259 -1.82 8.14 5.01
C TYR A 259 -1.12 8.96 6.09
N ARG A 260 -0.26 8.33 6.91
CA ARG A 260 0.53 9.04 7.95
C ARG A 260 1.51 10.04 7.35
N MET A 261 2.13 9.73 6.22
CA MET A 261 3.03 10.64 5.50
C MET A 261 2.29 11.91 5.05
N MET A 262 1.09 11.77 4.48
CA MET A 262 0.29 12.92 4.02
C MET A 262 -0.30 13.73 5.18
N LYS A 263 -0.77 13.04 6.24
CA LYS A 263 -1.51 13.63 7.36
C LYS A 263 -0.79 14.80 8.04
N GLY A 264 0.55 14.78 8.11
CA GLY A 264 1.34 15.85 8.71
C GLY A 264 1.09 17.20 8.03
N GLN A 265 1.34 17.28 6.71
CA GLN A 265 1.15 18.51 5.95
C GLN A 265 -0.31 18.88 5.77
N MET A 266 -1.22 17.91 5.66
CA MET A 266 -2.67 18.20 5.64
C MET A 266 -3.13 18.94 6.92
N ASN A 267 -2.65 18.51 8.09
CA ASN A 267 -2.97 19.17 9.36
C ASN A 267 -2.33 20.55 9.48
N LEU A 268 -1.13 20.74 8.94
CA LEU A 268 -0.48 22.06 8.92
C LEU A 268 -1.27 23.02 8.04
N ARG A 269 -1.62 22.59 6.82
CA ARG A 269 -2.43 23.39 5.89
C ARG A 269 -3.83 23.69 6.43
N ALA A 270 -4.46 22.71 7.10
CA ALA A 270 -5.77 22.90 7.73
C ALA A 270 -5.77 23.96 8.85
N LYS A 271 -4.59 24.26 9.43
CA LYS A 271 -4.43 25.31 10.44
C LYS A 271 -4.15 26.67 9.82
N SER A 272 -3.37 26.72 8.74
CA SER A 272 -2.98 27.98 8.09
C SER A 272 -4.04 28.51 7.13
N ASP A 273 -4.79 27.62 6.47
CA ASP A 273 -5.74 27.98 5.42
C ASP A 273 -7.16 27.50 5.78
N PRO A 274 -8.12 28.43 6.01
CA PRO A 274 -9.50 28.08 6.34
C PRO A 274 -10.21 27.23 5.29
N VAL A 275 -9.78 27.26 4.03
CA VAL A 275 -10.34 26.42 2.95
C VAL A 275 -10.09 24.94 3.21
N TYR A 276 -8.97 24.62 3.86
CA TYR A 276 -8.56 23.25 4.19
C TYR A 276 -8.96 22.86 5.63
N LYS A 277 -9.90 23.57 6.24
CA LYS A 277 -10.33 23.25 7.61
C LYS A 277 -10.82 21.81 7.71
N ASP A 278 -10.30 21.08 8.70
CA ASP A 278 -10.56 19.66 8.92
C ASP A 278 -10.22 18.77 7.72
N TRP A 279 -9.21 19.16 6.92
CA TRP A 279 -8.78 18.40 5.75
C TRP A 279 -8.38 16.97 6.12
N THR A 280 -9.05 16.02 5.47
CA THR A 280 -8.75 14.60 5.49
C THR A 280 -8.85 14.06 4.07
N VAL A 281 -8.31 12.88 3.79
CA VAL A 281 -8.39 12.27 2.46
C VAL A 281 -9.84 12.14 2.01
N THR A 282 -10.74 11.70 2.89
CA THR A 282 -12.18 11.58 2.62
C THR A 282 -12.87 12.91 2.36
N LYS A 283 -12.47 13.97 3.08
CA LYS A 283 -13.07 15.31 2.92
C LYS A 283 -12.43 16.13 1.79
N HIS A 284 -11.39 15.62 1.14
CA HIS A 284 -10.72 16.37 0.07
C HIS A 284 -11.65 16.62 -1.12
N ALA A 285 -12.56 15.68 -1.43
CA ALA A 285 -13.55 15.85 -2.49
C ALA A 285 -14.51 17.04 -2.25
N ASP A 286 -14.72 17.42 -0.99
CA ASP A 286 -15.56 18.56 -0.62
C ASP A 286 -14.83 19.91 -0.76
N ILE A 287 -13.50 19.89 -0.88
CA ILE A 287 -12.69 21.09 -1.04
C ILE A 287 -12.86 21.60 -2.47
N LYS A 288 -13.31 22.85 -2.61
CA LYS A 288 -13.48 23.48 -3.91
C LYS A 288 -12.12 23.57 -4.61
N LYS A 289 -11.97 22.85 -5.72
CA LYS A 289 -10.79 22.93 -6.59
C LYS A 289 -10.58 24.38 -7.06
N PRO A 290 -9.35 24.90 -7.06
CA PRO A 290 -9.07 26.23 -7.58
C PRO A 290 -9.44 26.31 -9.06
N ALA A 291 -9.83 27.49 -9.55
CA ALA A 291 -10.24 27.66 -10.96
C ALA A 291 -9.10 27.36 -11.95
N SER A 292 -7.85 27.46 -11.50
CA SER A 292 -6.65 27.09 -12.26
C SER A 292 -6.30 25.61 -12.21
N PHE A 293 -7.06 24.78 -11.48
CA PHE A 293 -6.80 23.35 -11.42
C PHE A 293 -7.07 22.71 -12.78
N ASN A 294 -6.04 22.13 -13.39
CA ASN A 294 -6.14 21.36 -14.62
C ASN A 294 -5.86 19.88 -14.30
N PRO A 295 -6.85 18.97 -14.45
CA PRO A 295 -6.65 17.55 -14.16
C PRO A 295 -5.65 16.86 -15.11
N TYR A 296 -5.43 17.44 -16.29
CA TYR A 296 -4.50 16.92 -17.31
C TYR A 296 -3.08 17.47 -17.16
N SER A 297 -2.85 18.37 -16.18
CA SER A 297 -1.53 18.94 -15.96
C SER A 297 -0.67 17.99 -15.13
N VAL A 298 0.47 17.60 -15.69
CA VAL A 298 1.53 16.87 -14.98
C VAL A 298 2.66 17.79 -14.49
N SER A 299 2.49 19.11 -14.61
CA SER A 299 3.52 20.06 -14.19
C SER A 299 3.71 20.06 -12.67
N VAL A 300 4.97 20.13 -12.26
CA VAL A 300 5.38 20.31 -10.85
C VAL A 300 6.03 21.68 -10.60
N THR A 301 5.97 22.57 -11.60
CA THR A 301 6.55 23.91 -11.51
C THR A 301 5.93 24.68 -10.34
N GLY A 302 6.78 25.15 -9.43
CA GLY A 302 6.37 25.92 -8.26
C GLY A 302 5.79 25.08 -7.12
N PHE A 303 5.91 23.75 -7.16
CA PHE A 303 5.50 22.90 -6.05
C PHE A 303 6.46 23.08 -4.86
N HIS A 304 5.90 23.15 -3.67
CA HIS A 304 6.62 23.37 -2.43
C HIS A 304 7.08 22.03 -1.84
N THR A 305 8.22 22.06 -1.15
CA THR A 305 8.62 20.98 -0.25
C THR A 305 7.76 21.03 1.02
N PRO A 306 7.69 19.95 1.81
CA PRO A 306 6.92 19.93 3.05
C PRO A 306 7.36 21.07 4.00
N GLU A 307 6.39 21.82 4.53
CA GLU A 307 6.68 22.89 5.49
C GLU A 307 7.37 22.28 6.71
N ASN A 308 8.59 22.74 6.98
CA ASN A 308 9.31 22.33 8.17
C ASN A 308 8.96 23.29 9.30
N ALA A 309 8.21 22.80 10.29
CA ALA A 309 7.82 23.62 11.44
C ALA A 309 9.02 24.07 12.32
N MET A 310 10.23 23.55 12.07
CA MET A 310 11.40 23.74 12.94
C MET A 310 12.74 24.04 12.26
N ALA A 311 12.82 24.24 10.94
CA ALA A 311 14.13 24.43 10.29
C ALA A 311 14.34 25.84 9.72
N SER A 312 15.54 26.37 9.98
CA SER A 312 16.13 27.51 9.26
C SER A 312 16.18 27.21 7.76
N PRO A 313 16.30 28.23 6.89
CA PRO A 313 16.46 28.02 5.45
C PRO A 313 17.67 27.12 5.19
N GLN A 314 17.40 25.84 4.92
CA GLN A 314 18.42 24.91 4.46
C GLN A 314 18.76 25.30 3.03
N SER A 315 20.07 25.30 2.70
CA SER A 315 20.51 25.41 1.32
C SER A 315 19.74 24.39 0.46
N PRO A 316 19.33 24.75 -0.76
CA PRO A 316 18.56 23.85 -1.61
C PRO A 316 19.32 22.53 -1.75
N GLN A 317 18.68 21.45 -1.31
CA GLN A 317 19.25 20.12 -1.40
C GLN A 317 19.37 19.76 -2.88
N THR A 318 20.55 19.27 -3.28
CA THR A 318 20.81 18.72 -4.60
C THR A 318 21.23 17.26 -4.48
N ILE A 319 20.96 16.47 -5.52
CA ILE A 319 21.35 15.07 -5.62
C ILE A 319 21.71 14.77 -7.08
N LEU A 320 22.65 13.87 -7.32
CA LEU A 320 22.95 13.44 -8.68
C LEU A 320 21.74 12.71 -9.29
N PHE A 321 21.48 12.90 -10.58
CA PHE A 321 20.37 12.20 -11.26
C PHE A 321 20.52 10.67 -11.17
N ARG A 322 21.73 10.14 -11.35
CA ARG A 322 22.01 8.69 -11.22
C ARG A 322 21.65 8.14 -9.82
N ASP A 323 21.75 8.99 -8.79
CA ASP A 323 21.43 8.59 -7.42
C ASP A 323 19.93 8.50 -7.15
N LEU A 324 19.08 9.13 -7.97
CA LEU A 324 17.62 8.96 -7.90
C LEU A 324 17.18 7.53 -8.24
N ALA A 325 17.99 6.79 -9.00
CA ALA A 325 17.74 5.39 -9.32
C ALA A 325 17.97 4.44 -8.13
N LYS A 326 18.57 4.91 -7.03
CA LYS A 326 18.81 4.08 -5.84
C LYS A 326 17.49 3.60 -5.25
N GLY A 327 17.35 2.27 -5.15
CA GLY A 327 16.14 1.61 -4.64
C GLY A 327 14.98 1.54 -5.63
N VAL A 328 15.17 1.95 -6.88
CA VAL A 328 14.19 1.74 -7.96
C VAL A 328 14.25 0.27 -8.39
N LYS A 329 13.11 -0.43 -8.31
CA LYS A 329 12.93 -1.83 -8.73
C LYS A 329 12.62 -1.93 -10.22
N ILE A 330 11.74 -1.06 -10.70
CA ILE A 330 11.28 -1.01 -12.09
C ILE A 330 11.41 0.44 -12.53
N MET A 331 12.12 0.69 -13.62
CA MET A 331 12.18 2.04 -14.18
C MET A 331 10.82 2.37 -14.81
N PRO A 332 10.24 3.56 -14.56
CA PRO A 332 9.05 3.99 -15.29
C PRO A 332 9.31 3.88 -16.80
N SER A 333 8.29 3.50 -17.58
CA SER A 333 8.41 3.36 -19.03
C SER A 333 7.07 3.64 -19.72
N GLY A 334 7.10 3.89 -21.03
CA GLY A 334 5.90 4.16 -21.82
C GLY A 334 5.07 5.31 -21.22
N PRO A 335 3.75 5.14 -21.03
CA PRO A 335 2.87 6.15 -20.43
C PRO A 335 3.18 6.56 -18.98
N ASP A 336 4.07 5.84 -18.30
CA ASP A 336 4.48 6.15 -16.93
C ASP A 336 5.81 6.94 -16.89
N ALA A 337 6.51 7.09 -18.02
CA ALA A 337 7.76 7.83 -18.13
C ALA A 337 7.61 9.16 -18.87
N LEU A 338 8.37 10.17 -18.42
CA LEU A 338 8.50 11.46 -19.10
C LEU A 338 9.95 11.97 -18.96
N ASP A 339 10.14 13.25 -18.65
CA ASP A 339 11.43 13.90 -18.69
C ASP A 339 12.39 13.45 -17.58
N LEU A 340 11.89 13.15 -16.37
CA LEU A 340 12.75 12.73 -15.27
C LEU A 340 13.33 11.33 -15.50
N THR A 341 12.54 10.42 -16.04
CA THR A 341 12.98 9.08 -16.42
C THR A 341 14.10 9.17 -17.45
N ARG A 342 13.93 10.01 -18.50
CA ARG A 342 14.95 10.25 -19.53
C ARG A 342 16.24 10.80 -18.93
N CYS A 343 16.13 11.78 -18.02
CA CYS A 343 17.29 12.36 -17.33
C CYS A 343 18.04 11.32 -16.49
N VAL A 344 17.31 10.51 -15.71
CA VAL A 344 17.92 9.46 -14.87
C VAL A 344 18.60 8.41 -15.73
N GLN A 345 17.95 7.91 -16.79
CA GLN A 345 18.52 6.93 -17.71
C GLN A 345 19.80 7.45 -18.39
N TYR A 346 19.76 8.69 -18.89
CA TYR A 346 20.94 9.32 -19.49
C TYR A 346 22.12 9.35 -18.52
N CYS A 347 21.91 9.77 -17.27
CA CYS A 347 22.98 9.83 -16.28
C CYS A 347 23.45 8.46 -15.77
N LEU A 348 22.67 7.39 -15.97
CA LEU A 348 23.14 6.02 -15.73
C LEU A 348 24.04 5.53 -16.87
N GLU A 349 23.78 5.95 -18.11
CA GLU A 349 24.58 5.60 -19.29
C GLU A 349 25.86 6.45 -19.41
N HIS A 350 25.88 7.63 -18.79
CA HIS A 350 26.98 8.61 -18.86
C HIS A 350 27.57 8.87 -17.46
N GLU A 351 28.19 7.84 -16.87
CA GLU A 351 28.71 7.90 -15.49
C GLU A 351 29.77 8.99 -15.26
N ASN A 352 30.42 9.47 -16.31
CA ASN A 352 31.42 10.54 -16.27
C ASN A 352 30.83 11.96 -16.19
N GLU A 353 29.50 12.10 -16.28
CA GLU A 353 28.81 13.39 -16.22
C GLU A 353 28.04 13.56 -14.89
N ASP A 354 28.32 14.63 -14.16
CA ASP A 354 27.72 14.90 -12.85
C ASP A 354 26.57 15.92 -12.97
N TRP A 355 25.42 15.46 -13.49
CA TRP A 355 24.19 16.25 -13.53
C TRP A 355 23.45 16.21 -12.18
N HIS A 356 23.01 17.37 -11.68
CA HIS A 356 22.37 17.50 -10.37
C HIS A 356 20.88 17.85 -10.48
N TYR A 357 20.03 17.05 -9.83
CA TYR A 357 18.63 17.36 -9.58
C TYR A 357 18.49 18.24 -8.32
N PRO A 358 17.57 19.22 -8.29
CA PRO A 358 16.71 19.66 -9.39
C PRO A 358 17.32 20.75 -10.28
N THR A 359 18.50 21.28 -9.91
CA THR A 359 19.11 22.48 -10.52
C THR A 359 19.33 22.36 -12.01
N ASP A 360 19.88 21.23 -12.47
CA ASP A 360 20.27 21.04 -13.86
C ASP A 360 19.17 20.36 -14.69
N PHE A 361 18.00 20.12 -14.11
CA PHE A 361 16.90 19.41 -14.80
C PHE A 361 16.54 20.04 -16.14
N ALA A 362 16.31 21.36 -16.18
CA ALA A 362 15.94 22.05 -17.42
C ALA A 362 17.07 22.02 -18.47
N ALA A 363 18.32 22.15 -18.03
CA ALA A 363 19.49 22.09 -18.92
C ALA A 363 19.69 20.69 -19.50
N LEU A 364 19.53 19.66 -18.68
CA LEU A 364 19.62 18.26 -19.11
C LEU A 364 18.46 17.88 -20.04
N VAL A 365 17.23 18.29 -19.73
CA VAL A 365 16.09 18.10 -20.65
C VAL A 365 16.35 18.77 -21.99
N GLN A 366 16.93 19.99 -22.00
CA GLN A 366 17.31 20.66 -23.24
C GLN A 366 18.41 19.90 -24.00
N ASN A 367 19.41 19.36 -23.30
CA ASN A 367 20.47 18.52 -23.87
C ASN A 367 19.90 17.24 -24.52
N LEU A 368 18.81 16.70 -23.97
CA LEU A 368 18.11 15.52 -24.49
C LEU A 368 17.15 15.83 -25.65
N GLY A 369 17.23 17.02 -26.26
CA GLY A 369 16.36 17.43 -27.36
C GLY A 369 15.08 18.16 -26.93
N GLY A 370 15.02 18.59 -25.67
CA GLY A 370 13.91 19.37 -25.12
C GLY A 370 12.86 18.51 -24.39
N PRO A 371 11.84 19.19 -23.81
CA PRO A 371 10.78 18.54 -23.05
C PRO A 371 10.00 17.53 -23.90
N ALA A 372 9.76 16.34 -23.36
CA ALA A 372 8.92 15.34 -24.00
C ALA A 372 7.47 15.84 -24.11
N ALA A 373 6.81 15.48 -25.22
CA ALA A 373 5.41 15.81 -25.42
C ALA A 373 4.54 15.11 -24.37
N VAL A 374 3.72 15.89 -23.66
CA VAL A 374 2.75 15.34 -22.71
C VAL A 374 1.53 14.82 -23.49
N CYS A 375 1.29 13.51 -23.46
CA CYS A 375 0.07 12.91 -23.97
C CYS A 375 -0.97 12.70 -22.86
N TYR A 376 -2.19 12.34 -23.26
CA TYR A 376 -3.28 12.03 -22.32
C TYR A 376 -2.92 10.91 -21.34
N GLU A 377 -2.19 9.89 -21.80
CA GLU A 377 -1.85 8.70 -21.02
C GLU A 377 -0.87 8.98 -19.86
N HIS A 378 -0.17 10.12 -19.91
CA HIS A 378 0.70 10.62 -18.84
C HIS A 378 -0.07 11.25 -17.67
N CYS A 379 -1.35 11.54 -17.83
CA CYS A 379 -2.15 12.21 -16.80
C CYS A 379 -2.30 11.35 -15.55
N ASP A 380 -2.41 11.98 -14.38
CA ASP A 380 -2.53 11.26 -13.11
C ASP A 380 -3.71 10.29 -13.09
N ALA A 381 -4.85 10.67 -13.69
CA ALA A 381 -6.05 9.83 -13.74
C ALA A 381 -5.80 8.49 -14.46
N GLU A 382 -5.05 8.52 -15.57
CA GLU A 382 -4.69 7.34 -16.35
C GLU A 382 -3.69 6.46 -15.60
N ALA A 383 -2.72 7.06 -14.92
CA ALA A 383 -1.80 6.33 -14.04
C ALA A 383 -2.55 5.68 -12.86
N ILE A 384 -3.53 6.38 -12.27
CA ILE A 384 -4.36 5.84 -11.20
C ILE A 384 -5.16 4.64 -11.68
N ASP A 385 -5.78 4.72 -12.87
CA ASP A 385 -6.57 3.63 -13.43
C ASP A 385 -5.70 2.38 -13.60
N ARG A 386 -4.58 2.50 -14.33
CA ARG A 386 -3.61 1.41 -14.56
C ARG A 386 -3.16 0.73 -13.27
N HIS A 387 -2.78 1.52 -12.26
CA HIS A 387 -2.22 1.00 -11.00
C HIS A 387 -3.29 0.66 -9.94
N SER A 388 -4.57 0.86 -10.26
CA SER A 388 -5.70 0.45 -9.43
C SER A 388 -6.40 -0.81 -9.96
N VAL A 389 -6.12 -1.25 -11.20
CA VAL A 389 -6.61 -2.53 -11.73
C VAL A 389 -6.17 -3.66 -10.81
N GLY A 390 -7.13 -4.39 -10.23
CA GLY A 390 -6.85 -5.49 -9.31
C GLY A 390 -6.71 -5.11 -7.84
N LEU A 391 -6.64 -3.80 -7.50
CA LEU A 391 -6.88 -3.36 -6.14
C LEU A 391 -8.37 -3.53 -5.86
N LYS A 392 -8.76 -4.75 -5.47
CA LYS A 392 -10.09 -5.03 -4.93
C LYS A 392 -10.23 -4.09 -3.73
N LEU A 393 -10.92 -2.97 -3.95
CA LEU A 393 -11.66 -2.28 -2.90
C LEU A 393 -12.66 -3.33 -2.42
N THR A 394 -12.19 -4.27 -1.60
CA THR A 394 -13.04 -5.12 -0.77
C THR A 394 -13.96 -4.12 -0.15
N LYS A 395 -15.23 -4.13 -0.61
CA LYS A 395 -16.22 -3.15 -0.23
C LYS A 395 -16.28 -3.27 1.27
N VAL A 396 -15.51 -2.44 1.98
CA VAL A 396 -15.45 -2.46 3.43
C VAL A 396 -16.85 -2.09 3.80
N ARG A 397 -17.63 -3.13 4.13
CA ARG A 397 -19.06 -3.05 4.34
C ARG A 397 -19.19 -2.12 5.51
N ARG A 398 -19.40 -0.82 5.22
CA ARG A 398 -19.34 0.25 6.20
C ARG A 398 -20.25 -0.20 7.31
N ALA A 399 -19.67 -0.53 8.47
CA ALA A 399 -20.44 -1.03 9.60
C ALA A 399 -21.60 -0.04 9.78
N PRO A 400 -22.86 -0.52 9.73
CA PRO A 400 -24.01 0.36 9.62
C PRO A 400 -23.91 1.43 10.70
N VAL A 401 -23.79 2.69 10.25
CA VAL A 401 -23.74 3.89 11.08
C VAL A 401 -25.13 4.05 11.68
N GLY A 402 -25.46 3.22 12.67
CA GLY A 402 -26.87 2.94 12.93
C GLY A 402 -27.15 1.97 14.05
N ARG A 403 -26.34 1.94 15.11
CA ARG A 403 -26.89 1.69 16.45
C ARG A 403 -26.45 2.83 17.34
N GLY A 404 -27.27 3.89 17.26
CA GLY A 404 -27.22 4.99 18.20
C GLY A 404 -27.05 4.42 19.60
N ARG A 405 -25.96 4.85 20.24
CA ARG A 405 -25.83 4.78 21.69
C ARG A 405 -26.84 5.78 22.23
N GLY A 406 -28.11 5.38 22.17
CA GLY A 406 -29.24 6.05 22.77
C GLY A 406 -28.89 6.28 24.23
N GLN A 407 -28.51 7.52 24.51
CA GLN A 407 -29.20 8.42 25.42
C GLN A 407 -30.49 7.84 26.05
N GLU A 408 -30.38 6.76 26.80
CA GLU A 408 -31.42 6.32 27.72
C GLU A 408 -30.80 6.13 29.11
N ARG A 409 -30.30 7.25 29.65
CA ARG A 409 -30.28 7.46 31.10
C ARG A 409 -31.69 7.80 31.58
N GLY A 410 -32.63 6.90 31.30
CA GLY A 410 -33.95 6.85 31.91
C GLY A 410 -33.88 5.90 33.10
N ARG A 411 -33.63 6.43 34.30
CA ARG A 411 -33.82 5.71 35.55
C ARG A 411 -35.33 5.45 35.75
N GLY A 412 -35.80 4.28 35.33
CA GLY A 412 -37.07 3.68 35.77
C GLY A 412 -36.88 2.16 35.74
N ARG A 413 -36.39 1.55 36.83
CA ARG A 413 -37.20 1.01 37.93
C ARG A 413 -38.32 0.07 37.46
N GLY A 414 -37.98 -1.22 37.38
CA GLY A 414 -38.92 -2.33 37.59
C GLY A 414 -39.45 -2.99 36.33
N GLY A 415 -39.24 -4.29 36.20
CA GLY A 415 -40.01 -5.08 35.25
C GLY A 415 -39.38 -6.37 34.77
N ARG A 416 -39.53 -7.42 35.58
CA ARG A 416 -39.77 -8.83 35.18
C ARG A 416 -38.97 -9.40 34.00
N ALA A 417 -38.11 -10.34 34.38
CA ALA A 417 -37.72 -11.49 33.57
C ALA A 417 -38.95 -12.15 32.91
N ARG A 418 -38.95 -12.23 31.58
CA ARG A 418 -39.76 -13.19 30.83
C ARG A 418 -38.81 -14.17 30.13
N LYS A 419 -38.82 -15.41 30.64
CA LYS A 419 -38.50 -16.61 29.87
C LYS A 419 -39.34 -16.59 28.59
N VAL A 420 -38.70 -16.54 27.43
CA VAL A 420 -39.35 -16.93 26.18
C VAL A 420 -38.71 -18.23 25.72
N LYS A 421 -39.62 -19.19 25.61
CA LYS A 421 -39.48 -20.61 25.33
C LYS A 421 -39.22 -20.77 23.84
N SER A 422 -38.12 -21.43 23.49
CA SER A 422 -37.86 -21.89 22.13
C SER A 422 -38.98 -22.83 21.70
N ARG A 423 -39.65 -22.47 20.59
CA ARG A 423 -40.48 -23.40 19.82
C ARG A 423 -39.98 -23.42 18.39
N LYS A 424 -39.42 -24.59 18.08
CA LYS A 424 -39.17 -25.21 16.79
C LYS A 424 -40.47 -25.22 15.96
N ALA A 425 -40.41 -24.71 14.74
CA ALA A 425 -41.32 -25.07 13.66
C ALA A 425 -40.61 -24.77 12.33
N ALA A 426 -40.43 -25.82 11.53
CA ALA A 426 -40.06 -25.76 10.14
C ALA A 426 -41.27 -25.29 9.33
N VAL A 427 -41.06 -24.35 8.42
CA VAL A 427 -41.94 -24.11 7.28
C VAL A 427 -41.04 -23.77 6.10
N VAL A 428 -41.18 -24.61 5.09
CA VAL A 428 -40.75 -24.42 3.71
C VAL A 428 -41.53 -23.24 3.14
N GLU A 429 -40.83 -22.25 2.59
CA GLU A 429 -41.42 -21.36 1.60
C GLU A 429 -40.37 -21.05 0.54
N GLU A 430 -40.72 -21.45 -0.68
CA GLU A 430 -40.13 -21.02 -1.94
C GLU A 430 -40.30 -19.50 -2.07
N SER A 431 -39.23 -18.82 -2.47
CA SER A 431 -39.33 -17.48 -3.05
C SER A 431 -38.41 -17.43 -4.26
N GLU A 432 -39.04 -17.60 -5.41
CA GLU A 432 -38.62 -17.09 -6.71
C GLU A 432 -38.57 -15.54 -6.68
N ASP A 433 -38.06 -14.95 -7.76
CA ASP A 433 -37.96 -13.52 -8.07
C ASP A 433 -36.67 -12.82 -7.56
N GLU A 434 -35.86 -12.11 -8.35
CA GLU A 434 -35.96 -11.65 -9.74
C GLU A 434 -34.51 -11.26 -10.13
N GLU A 435 -34.02 -11.78 -11.26
CA GLU A 435 -32.77 -11.34 -11.87
C GLU A 435 -33.06 -10.10 -12.73
N GLU A 436 -32.58 -8.92 -12.29
CA GLU A 436 -32.53 -7.75 -13.18
C GLU A 436 -31.31 -7.87 -14.11
N GLU A 437 -31.58 -8.35 -15.32
CA GLU A 437 -30.73 -8.18 -16.50
C GLU A 437 -30.54 -6.68 -16.79
N LEU A 438 -29.31 -6.18 -16.67
CA LEU A 438 -28.92 -4.91 -17.29
C LEU A 438 -28.45 -5.20 -18.71
N GLU A 439 -29.42 -5.10 -19.62
CA GLU A 439 -29.26 -5.18 -21.06
C GLU A 439 -28.23 -4.15 -21.57
N SER A 440 -27.16 -4.66 -22.16
CA SER A 440 -26.06 -3.93 -22.75
C SER A 440 -26.45 -3.51 -24.17
N THR A 441 -26.83 -2.24 -24.34
CA THR A 441 -27.05 -1.63 -25.66
C THR A 441 -25.72 -1.11 -26.22
N SER A 442 -24.89 -2.02 -26.74
CA SER A 442 -23.77 -1.69 -27.63
C SER A 442 -24.21 -1.84 -29.08
N THR A 443 -24.66 -0.73 -29.69
CA THR A 443 -24.91 -0.66 -31.13
C THR A 443 -23.59 -0.65 -31.89
N SER A 444 -23.33 -1.77 -32.57
CA SER A 444 -22.36 -1.95 -33.63
C SER A 444 -22.65 -1.07 -34.84
N ALA A 445 -21.66 -0.32 -35.31
CA ALA A 445 -21.57 0.13 -36.69
C ALA A 445 -20.16 -0.17 -37.21
N SER A 446 -19.95 -1.44 -37.56
CA SER A 446 -18.84 -1.91 -38.36
C SER A 446 -19.08 -1.55 -39.82
N SER A 447 -18.29 -0.62 -40.35
CA SER A 447 -18.19 -0.37 -41.79
C SER A 447 -16.74 -0.55 -42.21
N SER A 448 -16.39 -1.75 -42.67
CA SER A 448 -15.22 -1.97 -43.51
C SER A 448 -15.53 -1.47 -44.92
N PRO A 449 -14.51 -0.99 -45.65
CA PRO A 449 -14.28 -1.62 -46.95
C PRO A 449 -12.80 -1.93 -47.18
N SER A 450 -12.56 -3.20 -47.48
CA SER A 450 -11.42 -3.72 -48.21
C SER A 450 -11.57 -3.43 -49.71
N LEU A 451 -10.52 -2.96 -50.39
CA LEU A 451 -10.20 -3.10 -51.83
C LEU A 451 -8.81 -2.42 -52.05
N SER A 452 -7.74 -3.20 -52.15
CA SER A 452 -7.08 -3.65 -53.40
C SER A 452 -6.04 -2.66 -53.95
N SER A 453 -4.77 -3.05 -53.81
CA SER A 453 -3.68 -3.00 -54.79
C SER A 453 -3.82 -2.06 -55.99
N GLU A 454 -2.85 -1.16 -56.16
CA GLU A 454 -2.21 -0.90 -57.46
C GLU A 454 -0.83 -0.25 -57.26
N ASP A 455 0.12 -0.78 -58.01
CA ASP A 455 1.50 -0.35 -58.16
C ASP A 455 1.62 1.06 -58.74
N GLY A 456 2.71 1.76 -58.43
CA GLY A 456 2.98 3.08 -59.00
C GLY A 456 4.34 3.64 -58.62
N ASP A 457 5.38 3.14 -59.28
CA ASP A 457 6.68 3.80 -59.41
C ASP A 457 6.54 5.24 -59.91
N GLY A 458 7.34 6.15 -59.35
CA GLY A 458 7.34 7.56 -59.74
C GLY A 458 8.45 8.38 -59.11
N ASP A 459 9.69 8.13 -59.56
CA ASP A 459 10.80 9.09 -59.55
C ASP A 459 10.36 10.45 -60.12
N VAL A 460 10.55 11.55 -59.37
CA VAL A 460 10.85 12.88 -59.95
C VAL A 460 11.65 13.72 -58.94
N ASP A 461 12.92 13.94 -59.25
CA ASP A 461 13.74 15.05 -58.76
C ASP A 461 13.16 16.41 -59.20
N ALA A 462 13.09 17.40 -58.31
CA ALA A 462 13.17 18.81 -58.71
C ALA A 462 13.42 19.74 -57.52
N GLU A 463 14.64 20.29 -57.51
CA GLU A 463 15.08 21.49 -56.82
C GLU A 463 14.14 22.69 -57.03
N GLY A 464 14.10 23.62 -56.07
CA GLY A 464 13.41 24.90 -56.23
C GLY A 464 13.44 25.78 -55.00
N GLU A 465 14.58 26.43 -54.77
CA GLU A 465 14.71 27.67 -53.99
C GLU A 465 13.77 28.76 -54.55
N THR A 466 13.12 29.53 -53.68
CA THR A 466 13.01 31.00 -53.81
C THR A 466 12.54 31.62 -52.49
N ASP A 467 13.35 32.56 -52.01
CA ASP A 467 12.99 33.64 -51.09
C ASP A 467 11.98 34.62 -51.71
N GLU A 468 11.30 35.38 -50.84
CA GLU A 468 10.96 36.81 -50.90
C GLU A 468 9.53 37.16 -50.40
N ASP A 469 9.51 37.78 -49.22
CA ASP A 469 8.88 39.06 -48.83
C ASP A 469 7.47 39.50 -49.28
N ALA A 470 6.86 40.26 -48.34
CA ALA A 470 5.90 41.36 -48.51
C ALA A 470 4.38 41.09 -48.28
N ASP A 471 3.95 41.23 -47.02
CA ASP A 471 3.18 42.37 -46.47
C ASP A 471 1.98 43.03 -47.24
N ILE A 472 0.87 43.21 -46.49
CA ILE A 472 -0.23 44.23 -46.52
C ILE A 472 -1.49 44.10 -47.45
N ILE A 473 -2.66 44.29 -46.80
CA ILE A 473 -3.96 44.95 -47.17
C ILE A 473 -5.22 44.08 -47.42
N ALA A 474 -6.05 44.06 -46.37
CA ALA A 474 -7.49 44.38 -46.23
C ALA A 474 -8.55 44.20 -47.37
N ALA A 475 -9.71 43.71 -46.87
CA ALA A 475 -11.11 44.04 -47.16
C ALA A 475 -11.85 43.36 -48.34
N ASN A 476 -12.86 42.53 -48.01
CA ASN A 476 -14.28 42.93 -48.10
C ASN A 476 -15.28 41.83 -47.62
N THR A 477 -16.36 42.35 -47.03
CA THR A 477 -17.61 41.80 -46.43
C THR A 477 -18.56 41.03 -47.39
N PRO A 478 -19.87 40.74 -47.11
CA PRO A 478 -20.63 40.42 -45.86
C PRO A 478 -21.60 39.20 -46.01
N THR A 479 -22.26 38.73 -44.94
CA THR A 479 -23.75 38.49 -44.97
C THR A 479 -24.43 38.22 -43.60
N LYS A 480 -25.39 39.12 -43.28
CA LYS A 480 -26.76 38.92 -42.73
C LYS A 480 -27.05 38.16 -41.41
N ARG A 481 -27.39 38.99 -40.40
CA ARG A 481 -28.69 39.10 -39.65
C ARG A 481 -29.32 37.85 -38.99
N LYS A 482 -29.58 37.95 -37.66
CA LYS A 482 -30.88 38.38 -37.08
C LYS A 482 -30.78 38.64 -35.56
N ASN A 483 -31.20 39.84 -35.16
CA ASN A 483 -31.48 40.28 -33.79
C ASN A 483 -32.97 40.08 -33.44
N ALA A 484 -33.26 39.93 -32.14
CA ALA A 484 -34.23 40.69 -31.31
C ALA A 484 -34.86 39.82 -30.18
N PRO A 485 -35.52 40.38 -29.15
CA PRO A 485 -35.00 41.36 -28.18
C PRO A 485 -35.41 41.09 -26.71
N LEU A 486 -34.86 41.95 -25.83
CA LEU A 486 -35.13 42.23 -24.42
C LEU A 486 -36.58 42.10 -23.92
N SER A 487 -36.73 41.68 -22.65
CA SER A 487 -37.76 42.23 -21.75
C SER A 487 -37.27 42.34 -20.31
N SER A 488 -37.51 43.51 -19.75
CA SER A 488 -37.12 44.01 -18.43
C SER A 488 -38.18 43.76 -17.35
N SER A 489 -37.77 44.05 -16.11
CA SER A 489 -38.59 44.45 -14.94
C SER A 489 -39.25 43.37 -14.08
N SER A 490 -38.80 43.25 -12.82
CA SER A 490 -39.53 43.75 -11.64
C SER A 490 -38.99 43.15 -10.33
N LEU A 491 -38.58 44.03 -9.41
CA LEU A 491 -38.60 43.83 -7.94
C LEU A 491 -39.97 44.34 -7.42
N PRO A 492 -40.34 44.27 -6.11
CA PRO A 492 -39.70 43.65 -4.93
C PRO A 492 -40.67 42.81 -4.07
N SER A 493 -40.21 42.27 -2.93
CA SER A 493 -40.82 42.38 -1.57
C SER A 493 -40.50 41.13 -0.67
N PRO A 494 -40.80 41.11 0.66
CA PRO A 494 -39.73 41.08 1.67
C PRO A 494 -39.93 40.02 2.77
N LYS A 495 -39.03 40.06 3.78
CA LYS A 495 -39.16 39.50 5.15
C LYS A 495 -38.77 38.03 5.37
N ARG A 496 -37.65 37.82 6.08
CA ARG A 496 -37.66 37.31 7.47
C ARG A 496 -36.26 37.35 8.08
N SER A 497 -36.05 38.31 8.97
CA SER A 497 -34.92 38.33 9.90
C SER A 497 -35.17 37.33 11.03
N ARG A 498 -34.31 36.31 11.16
CA ARG A 498 -34.23 35.49 12.37
C ARG A 498 -33.11 36.05 13.25
N LYS A 499 -33.51 36.50 14.44
CA LYS A 499 -32.64 36.88 15.54
C LYS A 499 -31.82 35.66 15.98
N ILE A 500 -30.49 35.74 15.89
CA ILE A 500 -29.58 34.81 16.56
C ILE A 500 -29.01 35.53 17.79
N ALA A 501 -29.21 34.90 18.95
CA ALA A 501 -28.76 35.38 20.24
C ALA A 501 -27.24 35.33 20.34
N THR A 502 -26.63 36.50 20.58
CA THR A 502 -25.23 36.68 20.90
C THR A 502 -24.94 36.22 22.33
N ARG A 503 -24.26 35.07 22.48
CA ARG A 503 -23.62 34.71 23.75
C ARG A 503 -22.24 35.36 23.80
N LYS A 504 -22.10 36.34 24.69
CA LYS A 504 -20.84 36.94 25.11
C LYS A 504 -19.95 35.87 25.76
N ALA A 505 -18.78 35.60 25.18
CA ALA A 505 -17.69 34.93 25.87
C ALA A 505 -16.67 36.00 26.28
N ALA A 506 -16.43 36.09 27.58
CA ALA A 506 -15.49 37.02 28.19
C ALA A 506 -14.05 36.68 27.75
N ARG A 507 -13.35 37.68 27.20
CA ARG A 507 -11.91 37.66 26.98
C ARG A 507 -11.22 37.79 28.33
N LYS A 508 -10.30 36.88 28.64
CA LYS A 508 -9.36 37.02 29.76
C LYS A 508 -8.10 37.72 29.23
N ALA A 509 -7.62 38.68 30.00
CA ALA A 509 -6.52 39.57 29.67
C ALA A 509 -5.20 38.83 29.45
N VAL A 510 -4.43 39.35 28.50
CA VAL A 510 -3.02 39.09 28.27
C VAL A 510 -2.26 40.05 29.17
N GLU A 511 -1.53 39.52 30.15
CA GLU A 511 -0.46 40.24 30.83
C GLU A 511 0.86 39.86 30.14
N SER A 512 1.49 40.89 29.59
CA SER A 512 2.83 40.91 29.06
C SER A 512 3.77 41.38 30.18
N GLU A 513 4.67 40.51 30.63
CA GLU A 513 5.86 40.93 31.36
C GLU A 513 7.10 40.33 30.69
N SER A 514 8.03 41.25 30.46
CA SER A 514 9.34 41.15 29.84
C SER A 514 10.41 40.99 30.91
N GLU A 515 11.34 40.06 30.74
CA GLU A 515 12.65 39.94 31.40
C GLU A 515 13.42 38.89 30.56
N ASP A 516 14.34 39.26 29.68
CA ASP A 516 15.77 39.56 29.90
C ASP A 516 16.49 38.59 30.85
N GLY A 517 17.46 37.85 30.31
CA GLY A 517 18.39 37.02 31.09
C GLY A 517 18.84 35.71 30.44
N GLY A 518 20.02 35.75 29.82
CA GLY A 518 21.17 34.87 30.16
C GLY A 518 21.18 33.38 29.73
N ASP A 519 22.19 33.05 28.94
CA ASP A 519 22.73 31.70 28.66
C ASP A 519 22.84 30.80 29.90
N ASP A 520 22.40 29.53 29.76
CA ASP A 520 23.22 28.35 30.01
C ASP A 520 22.45 27.06 29.66
N ASP A 521 22.99 26.33 28.68
CA ASP A 521 22.48 25.06 28.16
C ASP A 521 22.72 23.90 29.15
N ALA A 522 21.66 23.45 29.80
CA ALA A 522 21.58 22.11 30.39
C ALA A 522 20.22 21.48 30.07
N TYR A 523 20.20 20.62 29.04
CA TYR A 523 19.03 19.83 28.64
C TYR A 523 18.60 18.87 29.77
N VAL A 524 17.58 19.27 30.53
CA VAL A 524 16.87 18.39 31.48
C VAL A 524 15.64 17.82 30.78
N GLY A 525 15.70 16.54 30.43
CA GLY A 525 14.60 15.81 29.78
C GLY A 525 13.27 15.90 30.55
N PRO A 526 12.13 15.75 29.86
CA PRO A 526 10.82 15.98 30.44
C PRO A 526 10.53 14.98 31.57
N LYS A 527 10.55 15.48 32.81
CA LYS A 527 10.06 14.76 34.00
C LYS A 527 8.60 14.38 33.77
N THR A 528 8.36 13.10 33.52
CA THR A 528 7.03 12.51 33.56
C THR A 528 6.43 12.79 34.94
N LYS A 529 5.48 13.72 35.00
CA LYS A 529 4.64 13.93 36.20
C LYS A 529 3.85 12.64 36.41
N THR A 530 4.37 11.74 37.24
CA THR A 530 3.63 10.65 37.85
C THR A 530 2.43 11.27 38.54
N LYS A 531 1.26 11.19 37.90
CA LYS A 531 -0.01 11.53 38.53
C LYS A 531 -0.14 10.65 39.77
N ARG A 532 0.07 11.24 40.95
CA ARG A 532 -0.36 10.71 42.24
C ARG A 532 -1.81 10.27 42.08
N LYS A 533 -2.04 8.96 42.08
CA LYS A 533 -3.37 8.36 42.22
C LYS A 533 -3.86 8.80 43.59
N THR A 534 -4.68 9.84 43.65
CA THR A 534 -5.51 10.12 44.81
C THR A 534 -6.41 8.91 45.02
N ALA A 535 -6.29 8.30 46.19
CA ALA A 535 -7.07 7.14 46.60
C ALA A 535 -8.56 7.44 46.42
N VAL A 536 -9.22 6.65 45.58
CA VAL A 536 -10.67 6.64 45.48
C VAL A 536 -11.19 6.13 46.82
N ALA A 537 -11.97 6.96 47.51
CA ALA A 537 -12.66 6.60 48.73
C ALA A 537 -13.59 5.41 48.46
N THR A 538 -13.20 4.24 48.95
CA THR A 538 -14.06 3.05 49.06
C THR A 538 -15.25 3.41 49.95
N ARG A 539 -16.43 3.57 49.33
CA ARG A 539 -17.70 3.59 50.04
C ARG A 539 -17.92 2.21 50.66
N SER A 540 -17.86 2.13 51.99
CA SER A 540 -18.30 0.96 52.75
C SER A 540 -19.81 0.79 52.57
N SER A 541 -20.23 -0.33 52.00
CA SER A 541 -21.64 -0.70 51.96
C SER A 541 -22.03 -1.27 53.32
N GLY A 542 -22.66 -0.45 54.15
CA GLY A 542 -23.36 -0.92 55.34
C GLY A 542 -24.56 -1.77 54.94
N ARG A 543 -24.41 -3.10 54.93
CA ARG A 543 -25.53 -4.04 54.87
C ARG A 543 -25.30 -5.20 55.82
N THR A 544 -25.46 -4.92 57.11
CA THR A 544 -25.64 -5.93 58.15
C THR A 544 -27.09 -6.39 58.17
N LYS A 545 -27.39 -7.49 57.47
CA LYS A 545 -28.49 -8.39 57.87
C LYS A 545 -28.03 -9.82 57.65
N ARG A 546 -27.71 -10.51 58.75
CA ARG A 546 -27.57 -11.97 58.78
C ARG A 546 -28.92 -12.58 58.41
N PHE A 547 -28.91 -13.47 57.44
CA PHE A 547 -30.05 -14.32 57.12
C PHE A 547 -29.76 -15.67 57.79
N GLU A 548 -30.35 -15.92 58.94
CA GLU A 548 -30.41 -17.24 59.56
C GLU A 548 -31.67 -17.93 59.04
N GLY A 549 -31.48 -18.94 58.19
CA GLY A 549 -32.53 -19.83 57.74
C GLY A 549 -31.99 -21.26 57.78
N SER A 550 -32.45 -22.05 58.75
CA SER A 550 -32.20 -23.47 58.83
C SER A 550 -33.12 -24.21 57.86
N TYR A 551 -32.55 -25.11 57.06
CA TYR A 551 -33.32 -26.06 56.26
C TYR A 551 -33.75 -27.21 57.18
N ARG A 552 -35.06 -27.47 57.27
CA ARG A 552 -35.59 -28.78 57.66
C ARG A 552 -35.63 -29.65 56.40
N VAL A 553 -35.03 -30.82 56.51
CA VAL A 553 -35.23 -31.93 55.56
C VAL A 553 -36.31 -32.81 56.18
N GLU A 554 -37.44 -32.94 55.50
CA GLU A 554 -38.42 -34.02 55.70
C GLU A 554 -38.53 -34.79 54.39
#